data_AF-A0A7L4QX45-F1
#
_entry.id   AF-A0A7L4QX45-F1
#
_cell.length_a   1.000
_cell.length_b   1.000
_cell.length_c   1.000
_cell.angle_alpha   90.00
_cell.angle_beta   90.00
_cell.angle_gamma   90.00
#
_symmetry.space_group_name_H-M   'P 1'
#
loop_
_entity.id
_entity.type
_entity.pdbx_description
1 polymer ?
#
loop_
_entity_poly.entity_id
_entity_poly.type
_entity_poly.pdbx_seq_one_letter_code
_entity_poly.pdbx_strand_id
1 'polypeptide(L)' 'SLEELGLTGIDTSQIEDFIAKVVQERQDFVKEKGPAAVGPLMGIVMGEFRGKVDGKVLSELLKQKINECNNT' A
#
# COMPACT_ATOMS: atom_id res chain seq x y z
N SER A 1 -0.16 -8.19 13.07
CA SER A 1 -0.13 -8.93 11.78
C SER A 1 -1.41 -8.67 11.01
N LEU A 2 -1.42 -8.73 9.68
CA LEU A 2 -2.59 -8.39 8.85
C LEU A 2 -3.84 -9.24 9.12
N GLU A 3 -3.66 -10.40 9.75
CA GLU A 3 -4.73 -11.22 10.31
C GLU A 3 -5.53 -10.49 11.41
N GLU A 4 -4.94 -9.52 12.10
CA GLU A 4 -5.60 -8.67 13.10
C GLU A 4 -6.45 -7.55 12.47
N LEU A 5 -6.28 -7.28 11.16
CA LEU A 5 -7.05 -6.27 10.43
C LEU A 5 -8.36 -6.83 9.84
N GLY A 6 -8.69 -8.10 10.11
CA GLY A 6 -10.00 -8.70 9.80
C GLY A 6 -10.23 -9.00 8.32
N LEU A 7 -9.17 -9.06 7.51
CA LEU A 7 -9.25 -9.39 6.08
C LEU A 7 -9.20 -10.91 5.87
N THR A 8 -10.08 -11.42 5.00
CA THR A 8 -10.03 -12.83 4.61
C THR A 8 -8.80 -13.08 3.74
N GLY A 9 -8.10 -14.20 3.93
CA GLY A 9 -6.76 -14.42 3.39
C GLY A 9 -6.59 -14.25 1.87
N ILE A 10 -7.67 -14.41 1.09
CA ILE A 10 -7.64 -14.19 -0.37
C ILE A 10 -7.61 -12.70 -0.71
N ASP A 11 -8.36 -11.87 0.01
CA ASP A 11 -8.40 -10.42 -0.21
C ASP A 11 -7.06 -9.77 0.19
N THR A 12 -6.46 -10.25 1.28
CA THR A 12 -5.20 -9.69 1.81
C THR A 12 -4.04 -9.81 0.82
N SER A 13 -3.82 -11.00 0.24
CA SER A 13 -2.73 -11.19 -0.72
C SER A 13 -2.92 -10.36 -2.00
N GLN A 14 -4.16 -10.21 -2.47
CA GLN A 14 -4.44 -9.37 -3.63
C GLN A 14 -4.12 -7.88 -3.35
N ILE A 15 -4.48 -7.39 -2.17
CA ILE A 15 -4.18 -6.01 -1.75
C ILE A 15 -2.66 -5.80 -1.64
N GLU A 16 -1.94 -6.76 -1.06
CA GLU A 16 -0.48 -6.71 -0.93
C GLU A 16 0.21 -6.67 -2.29
N ASP A 17 -0.14 -7.59 -3.20
CA ASP A 17 0.44 -7.66 -4.53
C ASP A 17 0.19 -6.38 -5.32
N PHE A 18 -1.02 -5.84 -5.23
CA PHE A 18 -1.35 -4.58 -5.89
C PHE A 18 -0.52 -3.41 -5.33
N ILE A 19 -0.45 -3.27 -4.00
CA ILE A 19 0.31 -2.18 -3.36
C ILE A 19 1.80 -2.32 -3.67
N ALA A 20 2.36 -3.53 -3.59
CA ALA A 20 3.75 -3.79 -3.93
C ALA A 20 4.06 -3.39 -5.37
N LYS A 21 3.17 -3.75 -6.31
CA LYS A 21 3.29 -3.35 -7.71
C LYS A 21 3.24 -1.84 -7.90
N VAL A 22 2.31 -1.14 -7.23
CA VAL A 22 2.22 0.33 -7.30
C VAL A 22 3.50 1.00 -6.79
N VAL A 23 4.07 0.50 -5.68
CA VAL A 23 5.32 1.02 -5.12
C VAL A 23 6.50 0.75 -6.06
N GLN A 24 6.57 -0.44 -6.64
CA GLN A 24 7.62 -0.83 -7.59
C GLN A 24 7.57 0.00 -8.88
N GLU A 25 6.39 0.17 -9.47
CA GLU A 25 6.18 1.00 -10.68
C GLU A 25 6.45 2.49 -10.44
N ARG A 26 6.46 2.93 -9.18
CA ARG A 26 6.70 4.31 -8.76
C ARG A 26 7.97 4.44 -7.92
N GLN A 27 8.90 3.49 -8.02
CA GLN A 27 10.04 3.39 -7.10
C GLN A 27 10.87 4.67 -7.05
N ASP A 28 11.15 5.31 -8.19
CA ASP A 28 11.93 6.57 -8.22
C ASP A 28 11.21 7.70 -7.49
N PHE A 29 9.89 7.80 -7.67
CA PHE A 29 9.05 8.76 -6.96
C PHE A 29 9.03 8.46 -5.45
N VAL A 30 8.96 7.18 -5.07
CA VAL A 30 9.00 6.76 -3.67
C VAL A 30 10.34 7.10 -3.02
N LYS A 31 11.46 6.87 -3.72
CA LYS A 31 12.81 7.25 -3.27
C LYS A 31 12.97 8.77 -3.12
N GLU A 32 12.39 9.55 -4.05
CA GLU A 32 12.44 11.01 -3.99
C GLU A 32 11.60 11.59 -2.84
N LYS A 33 10.36 11.09 -2.66
CA LYS A 33 9.41 11.63 -1.68
C LYS A 33 9.49 10.98 -0.31
N GLY A 34 10.08 9.79 -0.20
CA GLY A 34 10.11 9.00 1.02
C GLY A 34 8.69 8.78 1.59
N PRO A 35 8.48 8.94 2.91
CA PRO A 35 7.17 8.80 3.54
C PRO A 35 6.07 9.71 2.96
N ALA A 36 6.43 10.83 2.32
CA ALA A 36 5.45 11.73 1.71
C ALA A 36 4.81 11.14 0.44
N ALA A 37 5.33 10.04 -0.11
CA ALA A 37 4.74 9.33 -1.24
C ALA A 37 3.37 8.70 -0.90
N VAL A 38 3.07 8.49 0.38
CA VAL A 38 1.83 7.82 0.82
C VAL A 38 0.60 8.51 0.27
N GLY A 39 0.45 9.83 0.43
CA GLY A 39 -0.75 10.55 -0.03
C GLY A 39 -1.01 10.41 -1.53
N PRO A 40 -0.02 10.73 -2.40
CA PRO A 40 -0.14 10.55 -3.84
C PRO A 40 -0.43 9.11 -4.27
N LEU A 41 0.25 8.11 -3.68
CA LEU A 41 0.03 6.71 -4.02
C LEU A 41 -1.30 6.16 -3.45
N MET A 42 -1.79 6.73 -2.35
CA MET A 42 -3.07 6.36 -1.76
C MET A 42 -4.23 6.61 -2.73
N GLY A 43 -4.15 7.64 -3.59
CA GLY A 43 -5.16 7.89 -4.61
C GLY A 43 -5.34 6.71 -5.56
N ILE A 44 -4.24 6.03 -5.91
CA ILE A 44 -4.24 4.85 -6.79
C ILE A 44 -4.84 3.65 -6.05
N VAL A 45 -4.35 3.38 -4.84
CA VAL A 45 -4.82 2.25 -4.01
C VAL A 45 -6.30 2.39 -3.67
N MET A 46 -6.74 3.60 -3.35
CA MET A 46 -8.16 3.89 -3.09
C MET A 46 -9.03 3.75 -4.35
N GLY A 47 -8.48 3.99 -5.55
CA GLY A 47 -9.23 3.75 -6.79
C GLY A 47 -9.65 2.29 -6.94
N GLU A 48 -8.81 1.35 -6.50
CA GLU A 48 -9.04 -0.08 -6.64
C GLU A 48 -9.88 -0.68 -5.50
N PHE A 49 -9.63 -0.24 -4.26
CA PHE A 49 -10.13 -0.91 -3.05
C PHE A 49 -11.10 -0.10 -2.20
N ARG A 50 -11.37 1.17 -2.53
CA ARG A 50 -12.34 1.98 -1.76
C ARG A 50 -13.71 1.28 -1.73
N GLY A 51 -14.30 1.21 -0.54
CA GLY A 51 -15.60 0.57 -0.32
C GLY A 51 -15.54 -0.96 -0.21
N LYS A 52 -14.38 -1.58 -0.53
CA LYS A 52 -14.10 -3.00 -0.28
C LYS A 52 -13.27 -3.18 1.00
N VAL A 53 -12.34 -2.26 1.24
CA VAL A 53 -11.36 -2.32 2.34
C VAL A 53 -11.35 -1.00 3.11
N ASP A 54 -11.15 -1.07 4.43
CA ASP A 54 -10.97 0.11 5.27
C ASP A 54 -9.73 0.90 4.81
N GLY A 55 -9.89 2.21 4.63
CA GLY A 55 -8.81 3.07 4.19
C GLY A 55 -7.61 3.12 5.13
N LYS A 56 -7.79 2.85 6.42
CA LYS A 56 -6.71 2.74 7.39
C LYS A 56 -5.82 1.54 7.09
N VAL A 57 -6.42 0.38 6.82
CA VAL A 57 -5.71 -0.86 6.45
C VAL A 57 -4.86 -0.63 5.21
N LEU A 58 -5.46 -0.05 4.17
CA LEU A 58 -4.77 0.30 2.93
C LEU A 58 -3.61 1.28 3.19
N SER A 59 -3.81 2.26 4.09
CA SER A 59 -2.81 3.28 4.38
C SER A 59 -1.62 2.70 5.13
N GLU A 60 -1.86 1.80 6.09
CA GLU A 60 -0.83 1.12 6.87
C GLU A 60 0.02 0.21 5.98
N LEU A 61 -0.62 -0.60 5.14
CA LEU A 61 0.08 -1.50 4.24
C LEU A 61 0.91 -0.75 3.18
N LEU A 62 0.36 0.33 2.60
CA LEU A 62 1.09 1.19 1.68
C LEU A 62 2.30 1.87 2.34
N LYS A 63 2.13 2.39 3.57
CA LYS A 63 3.25 2.95 4.35
C LYS A 63 4.34 1.93 4.59
N GLN A 64 3.97 0.69 4.94
CA GLN A 64 4.92 -0.38 5.17
C GLN A 64 5.75 -0.67 3.91
N LYS A 65 5.09 -0.85 2.75
CA LYS A 65 5.79 -1.10 1.48
C LYS A 65 6.68 0.06 1.03
N ILE A 66 6.25 1.31 1.24
CA ILE A 66 7.08 2.49 0.97
C ILE A 66 8.34 2.48 1.85
N ASN A 67 8.21 2.16 3.14
CA ASN A 67 9.35 2.10 4.05
C ASN A 67 10.30 0.95 3.68
N GLU A 68 9.78 -0.23 3.33
CA GLU A 68 10.58 -1.35 2.83
C GLU A 68 11.40 -0.94 1.60
N CYS A 69 10.78 -0.27 0.64
CA CYS A 69 11.42 0.21 -0.60
C CYS A 69 12.52 1.27 -0.36
N ASN A 70 12.44 2.05 0.71
CA ASN A 70 13.43 3.10 1.03
C ASN A 70 14.63 2.56 1.82
N ASN A 71 14.50 1.39 2.44
CA ASN A 71 15.55 0.75 3.22
C ASN A 71 16.40 -0.24 2.39
N THR A 72 16.17 -0.31 1.07
CA THR A 72 16.90 -1.17 0.11
C THR A 72 17.74 -0.33 -0.85
#